data_AF-A0A0C2C9M9-F1
#
_entry.id   AF-A0A0C2C9M9-F1
#
_cell.length_a   1.000
_cell.length_b   1.000
_cell.length_c   1.000
_cell.angle_alpha   90.00
_cell.angle_beta   90.00
_cell.angle_gamma   90.00
#
_symmetry.space_group_name_H-M   'P 1'
#
loop_
_entity.id
_entity.type
_entity.pdbx_description
1 polymer ?
#
loop_
_entity_poly.entity_id
_entity_poly.type
_entity_poly.pdbx_seq_one_letter_code
_entity_poly.pdbx_strand_id
1 'polypeptide(L)'
;MLARVLLLVLLYSHTALSKDDDSTVPAVRVVRIQVEYPNATVKDIPKIHKWNSIMRNSVIASLRFINKHWLICGSGPNGERPANDCGKAQVTGEVMGENHYRINATFISERDPIKNVKVDATSTVIAVSQIGLKGGIFQYTNALKVLGKPSNELIFDEAFFCYKGAVLVDGDKCRKEIRVLRDDPIREREPIEIDRLIAL
;
A
#
# COMPACT_ATOMS: atom_id res chain seq x y z
N MET A 1 -6.75 40.28 43.82
CA MET A 1 -6.36 40.09 42.40
C MET A 1 -5.44 38.89 42.17
N LEU A 2 -4.52 38.57 43.09
CA LEU A 2 -3.64 37.39 43.00
C LEU A 2 -4.36 36.05 42.80
N ALA A 3 -5.50 35.82 43.48
CA ALA A 3 -6.25 34.57 43.35
C ALA A 3 -6.80 34.30 41.93
N ARG A 4 -7.16 35.36 41.19
CA ARG A 4 -7.64 35.23 39.79
C ARG A 4 -6.49 34.95 38.83
N VAL A 5 -5.30 35.48 39.09
CA VAL A 5 -4.09 35.20 38.31
C VAL A 5 -3.63 33.76 38.53
N LEU A 6 -3.68 33.28 39.78
CA LEU A 6 -3.34 31.88 40.09
C LEU A 6 -4.27 30.88 39.38
N LEU A 7 -5.58 31.18 39.33
CA LEU A 7 -6.57 30.35 38.66
C LEU A 7 -6.34 30.31 37.13
N LEU A 8 -5.98 31.44 36.53
CA LEU A 8 -5.63 31.54 35.11
C LEU A 8 -4.35 30.77 34.77
N VAL A 9 -3.33 30.81 35.65
CA VAL A 9 -2.09 30.04 35.48
C VAL A 9 -2.36 28.54 35.63
N LEU A 10 -3.19 28.12 36.59
CA LEU A 10 -3.56 26.70 36.75
C LEU A 10 -4.36 26.17 35.56
N LEU A 11 -5.32 26.95 35.03
CA LEU A 11 -6.06 26.59 33.83
C LEU A 11 -5.16 26.54 32.58
N TYR A 12 -4.18 27.45 32.44
CA TYR A 12 -3.19 27.40 31.37
C TYR A 12 -2.23 26.20 31.49
N SER A 13 -1.91 25.80 32.72
CA SER A 13 -1.03 24.66 32.99
C SER A 13 -1.73 23.34 32.64
N HIS A 14 -3.03 23.22 32.93
CA HIS A 14 -3.82 22.06 32.55
C HIS A 14 -4.03 21.94 31.03
N THR A 15 -4.19 23.06 30.31
CA THR A 15 -4.28 23.01 28.84
C THR A 15 -2.93 22.72 28.17
N ALA A 16 -1.81 23.10 28.80
CA ALA A 16 -0.47 22.77 28.31
C ALA A 16 -0.07 21.30 28.56
N LEU A 17 -0.52 20.69 29.67
CA LEU A 17 -0.20 19.30 30.01
C LEU A 17 -1.07 18.26 29.29
N SER A 18 -2.19 18.67 28.68
CA SER A 18 -3.07 17.80 27.89
C SER A 18 -2.60 17.60 26.45
N LYS A 19 -1.44 18.14 26.06
CA LYS A 19 -0.92 18.10 24.69
C LYS A 19 0.25 17.12 24.51
N ASP A 20 0.31 16.08 25.34
CA ASP A 20 0.91 14.81 24.93
C ASP A 20 -0.15 14.03 24.15
N ASP A 21 -0.53 14.60 23.01
CA ASP A 21 -1.36 13.92 22.03
C ASP A 21 -0.49 12.82 21.45
N ASP A 22 -0.77 11.57 21.83
CA ASP A 22 -0.14 10.36 21.36
C ASP A 22 -0.06 10.42 19.82
N SER A 23 1.09 10.85 19.29
CA SER A 23 1.15 11.49 17.98
C SER A 23 0.86 10.47 16.88
N THR A 24 -0.39 10.39 16.46
CA THR A 24 -0.77 9.50 15.36
C THR A 24 -0.40 10.12 14.03
N VAL A 25 0.15 9.30 13.12
CA VAL A 25 0.50 9.67 11.75
C VAL A 25 -0.29 8.83 10.76
N PRO A 26 -0.58 9.31 9.54
CA PRO A 26 -1.29 8.50 8.55
C PRO A 26 -0.54 7.20 8.23
N ALA A 27 -1.26 6.07 8.20
CA ALA A 27 -0.71 4.80 7.74
C ALA A 27 -0.48 4.82 6.23
N VAL A 28 0.44 3.97 5.77
CA VAL A 28 0.75 3.79 4.36
C VAL A 28 -0.36 2.99 3.71
N ARG A 29 -1.07 3.59 2.75
CA ARG A 29 -2.08 2.88 1.95
C ARG A 29 -1.39 2.07 0.86
N VAL A 30 -1.66 0.78 0.82
CA VAL A 30 -1.20 -0.13 -0.23
C VAL A 30 -2.43 -0.69 -0.93
N VAL A 31 -2.45 -0.57 -2.24
CA VAL A 31 -3.54 -1.02 -3.10
C VAL A 31 -3.03 -2.13 -4.01
N ARG A 32 -3.87 -3.14 -4.22
CA ARG A 32 -3.69 -4.16 -5.26
C ARG A 32 -4.84 -4.07 -6.24
N ILE A 33 -4.51 -3.77 -7.50
CA ILE A 33 -5.43 -3.94 -8.61
C ILE A 33 -5.19 -5.31 -9.25
N GLN A 34 -6.26 -6.02 -9.58
CA GLN A 34 -6.21 -7.27 -10.33
C GLN A 34 -6.99 -7.13 -11.62
N VAL A 35 -6.34 -7.50 -12.72
CA VAL A 35 -6.93 -7.47 -14.06
C VAL A 35 -7.01 -8.91 -14.55
N GLU A 36 -8.23 -9.35 -14.84
CA GLU A 36 -8.48 -10.70 -15.32
C GLU A 36 -8.53 -10.73 -16.85
N TYR A 37 -8.01 -11.81 -17.41
CA TYR A 37 -7.95 -12.06 -18.84
C TYR A 37 -8.56 -13.45 -19.09
N PRO A 38 -9.89 -13.54 -19.24
CA PRO A 38 -10.62 -14.82 -19.26
C PRO A 38 -10.46 -15.60 -20.57
N ASN A 39 -9.88 -14.99 -21.60
CA ASN A 39 -9.64 -15.58 -22.92
C ASN A 39 -8.14 -15.54 -23.29
N ALA A 40 -7.26 -15.66 -22.30
CA ALA A 40 -5.83 -15.65 -22.50
C ALA A 40 -5.34 -16.96 -23.12
N THR A 41 -4.46 -16.88 -24.12
CA THR A 41 -3.79 -18.05 -24.70
C THR A 41 -2.59 -18.44 -23.84
N VAL A 42 -2.85 -18.97 -22.65
CA VAL A 42 -1.82 -19.26 -21.62
C VAL A 42 -0.69 -20.13 -22.16
N LYS A 43 -0.98 -21.09 -23.04
CA LYS A 43 -0.01 -21.99 -23.67
C LYS A 43 1.09 -21.27 -24.48
N ASP A 44 0.84 -20.04 -24.91
CA ASP A 44 1.78 -19.25 -25.69
C ASP A 44 2.63 -18.32 -24.82
N ILE A 45 2.24 -18.06 -23.57
CA ILE A 45 2.98 -17.20 -22.64
C ILE A 45 4.43 -17.67 -22.43
N PRO A 46 4.72 -18.97 -22.18
CA PRO A 46 6.09 -19.45 -22.01
C PRO A 46 6.97 -19.29 -23.26
N LYS A 47 6.36 -19.18 -24.45
CA LYS A 47 7.08 -18.97 -25.72
C LYS A 47 7.59 -17.53 -25.86
N ILE A 48 7.08 -16.60 -25.05
CA ILE A 48 7.48 -15.19 -25.07
C ILE A 48 8.69 -15.00 -24.16
N HIS A 49 9.85 -14.79 -24.76
CA HIS A 49 11.08 -14.52 -24.02
C HIS A 49 10.93 -13.27 -23.14
N LYS A 50 11.37 -13.36 -21.87
CA LYS A 50 11.30 -12.29 -20.86
C LYS A 50 9.87 -11.80 -20.57
N TRP A 51 8.87 -12.68 -20.67
CA TRP A 51 7.46 -12.40 -20.36
C TRP A 51 7.26 -11.55 -19.09
N ASN A 52 7.82 -11.97 -17.95
CA ASN A 52 7.67 -11.27 -16.67
C ASN A 52 8.15 -9.81 -16.74
N SER A 53 9.25 -9.55 -17.43
CA SER A 53 9.79 -8.19 -17.60
C SER A 53 8.89 -7.34 -18.50
N ILE A 54 8.42 -7.91 -19.61
CA ILE A 54 7.51 -7.25 -20.55
C ILE A 54 6.20 -6.87 -19.86
N MET A 55 5.57 -7.84 -19.19
CA MET A 55 4.34 -7.66 -18.43
C MET A 55 4.52 -6.57 -17.37
N ARG A 56 5.56 -6.67 -16.53
CA ARG A 56 5.87 -5.69 -15.50
C ARG A 56 6.05 -4.29 -16.06
N ASN A 57 6.86 -4.13 -17.10
CA ASN A 57 7.15 -2.84 -17.69
C ASN A 57 5.90 -2.21 -18.32
N SER A 58 5.06 -3.02 -18.96
CA SER A 58 3.79 -2.54 -19.51
C SER A 58 2.87 -2.04 -18.43
N VAL A 59 2.67 -2.81 -17.35
CA VAL A 59 1.78 -2.41 -16.24
C VAL A 59 2.30 -1.16 -15.53
N ILE A 60 3.61 -1.05 -15.31
CA ILE A 60 4.22 0.17 -14.75
C ILE A 60 4.03 1.37 -15.67
N ALA A 61 4.16 1.19 -16.99
CA ALA A 61 3.88 2.25 -17.95
C ALA A 61 2.42 2.69 -17.92
N SER A 62 1.47 1.75 -17.79
CA SER A 62 0.05 2.02 -17.59
C SER A 62 -0.20 2.85 -16.33
N LEU A 63 0.36 2.43 -15.19
CA LEU A 63 0.23 3.16 -13.91
C LEU A 63 0.83 4.57 -14.00
N ARG A 64 2.00 4.73 -14.64
CA ARG A 64 2.62 6.04 -14.91
C ARG A 64 1.72 6.93 -15.76
N PHE A 65 1.05 6.36 -16.77
CA PHE A 65 0.14 7.11 -17.62
C PHE A 65 -1.06 7.64 -16.85
N ILE A 66 -1.68 6.81 -16.00
CA ILE A 66 -2.75 7.28 -15.09
C ILE A 66 -2.20 8.36 -14.17
N ASN A 67 -1.06 8.09 -13.56
CA ASN A 67 -0.45 8.94 -12.53
C ASN A 67 -0.09 10.34 -13.04
N LYS A 68 0.26 10.46 -14.32
CA LYS A 68 0.51 11.74 -15.01
C LYS A 68 -0.72 12.66 -15.03
N HIS A 69 -1.93 12.09 -14.95
CA HIS A 69 -3.19 12.82 -15.02
C HIS A 69 -3.89 12.89 -13.67
N TRP A 70 -3.77 11.84 -12.86
CA TRP A 70 -4.40 11.68 -11.55
C TRP A 70 -3.36 11.17 -10.57
N LEU A 71 -3.11 11.87 -9.47
CA LEU A 71 -2.06 11.48 -8.51
C LEU A 71 -2.45 10.22 -7.72
N ILE A 72 -2.24 9.04 -8.32
CA ILE A 72 -2.59 7.74 -7.74
C ILE A 72 -1.46 7.13 -6.90
N CYS A 73 -0.21 7.49 -7.18
CA CYS A 73 0.95 6.90 -6.50
C CYS A 73 1.23 7.69 -5.21
N GLY A 74 1.21 7.00 -4.07
CA GLY A 74 1.48 7.61 -2.78
C GLY A 74 2.97 7.84 -2.53
N SER A 75 3.27 8.82 -1.68
CA SER A 75 4.63 9.08 -1.23
C SER A 75 5.13 7.98 -0.27
N GLY A 76 6.40 7.59 -0.42
CA GLY A 76 7.05 6.69 0.54
C GLY A 76 7.28 7.34 1.91
N PRO A 77 7.82 6.58 2.89
CA PRO A 77 7.95 6.95 4.31
C PRO A 77 8.55 8.33 4.58
N ASN A 78 9.49 8.74 3.73
CA ASN A 78 10.31 9.91 3.95
C ASN A 78 9.91 11.08 3.04
N GLY A 79 8.86 10.97 2.22
CA GLY A 79 8.57 11.95 1.16
C GLY A 79 9.65 12.06 0.06
N GLU A 80 10.71 11.25 0.12
CA GLU A 80 11.93 11.37 -0.68
C GLU A 80 11.88 10.70 -2.07
N ARG A 81 10.71 10.37 -2.63
CA ARG A 81 10.65 9.86 -4.01
C ARG A 81 9.66 10.65 -4.84
N PRO A 82 10.02 11.01 -6.09
CA PRO A 82 9.10 11.70 -6.97
C PRO A 82 7.85 10.83 -7.12
N ALA A 83 6.68 11.45 -6.89
CA ALA A 83 5.35 10.84 -6.90
C ALA A 83 4.97 10.18 -8.24
N ASN A 84 5.89 10.10 -9.20
CA ASN A 84 5.60 9.97 -10.62
C ASN A 84 5.62 8.52 -11.11
N ASP A 85 6.28 7.63 -10.38
CA ASP A 85 6.70 6.34 -10.94
C ASP A 85 5.97 5.12 -10.40
N CYS A 86 5.12 5.28 -9.37
CA CYS A 86 4.59 4.15 -8.60
C CYS A 86 5.71 3.13 -8.28
N GLY A 87 6.98 3.58 -8.19
CA GLY A 87 8.18 2.83 -8.61
C GLY A 87 8.62 1.68 -7.70
N LYS A 88 7.77 1.33 -6.73
CA LYS A 88 7.84 0.12 -5.93
C LYS A 88 6.71 -0.86 -6.26
N ALA A 89 5.98 -0.63 -7.35
CA ALA A 89 4.88 -1.48 -7.76
C ALA A 89 5.39 -2.91 -7.99
N GLN A 90 4.82 -3.84 -7.25
CA GLN A 90 5.02 -5.26 -7.45
C GLN A 90 3.98 -5.74 -8.45
N VAL A 91 4.46 -6.20 -9.60
CA VAL A 91 3.61 -6.76 -10.65
C VAL A 91 3.88 -8.24 -10.75
N THR A 92 2.83 -9.03 -10.62
CA THR A 92 2.89 -10.49 -10.79
C THR A 92 1.82 -10.92 -11.77
N GLY A 93 2.03 -12.08 -12.37
CA GLY A 93 1.05 -12.70 -13.25
C GLY A 93 0.82 -14.13 -12.81
N GLU A 94 -0.42 -14.58 -12.91
CA GLU A 94 -0.89 -15.84 -12.38
C GLU A 94 -1.74 -16.56 -13.43
N VAL A 95 -1.49 -17.86 -13.60
CA VAL A 95 -2.31 -18.73 -14.43
C VAL A 95 -3.45 -19.25 -13.57
N MET A 96 -4.66 -18.80 -13.85
CA MET A 96 -5.88 -19.16 -13.11
C MET A 96 -6.57 -20.40 -13.69
N GLY A 97 -6.23 -20.79 -14.93
CA GLY A 97 -6.79 -21.95 -15.63
C GLY A 97 -6.22 -22.07 -17.04
N GLU A 98 -6.80 -22.93 -17.89
CA GLU A 98 -6.27 -23.19 -19.23
C GLU A 98 -6.27 -21.95 -20.13
N ASN A 99 -7.31 -21.12 -20.04
CA ASN A 99 -7.49 -19.91 -20.83
C ASN A 99 -7.66 -18.65 -19.97
N HIS A 100 -7.32 -18.72 -18.69
CA HIS A 100 -7.53 -17.61 -17.75
C HIS A 100 -6.19 -17.20 -17.13
N TYR A 101 -5.83 -15.93 -17.36
CA TYR A 101 -4.66 -15.30 -16.77
C TYR A 101 -5.06 -14.10 -15.92
N ARG A 102 -4.36 -13.85 -14.82
CA ARG A 102 -4.57 -12.69 -13.96
C ARG A 102 -3.27 -11.91 -13.82
N ILE A 103 -3.35 -10.59 -13.95
CA ILE A 103 -2.25 -9.68 -13.60
C ILE A 103 -2.60 -8.99 -12.29
N ASN A 104 -1.70 -9.06 -11.32
CA ASN A 104 -1.80 -8.33 -10.06
C ASN A 104 -0.77 -7.21 -10.05
N ALA A 105 -1.19 -5.99 -9.72
CA ALA A 105 -0.29 -4.86 -9.51
C ALA A 105 -0.54 -4.26 -8.14
N THR A 106 0.44 -4.39 -7.25
CA THR A 106 0.39 -3.89 -5.87
C THR A 106 1.32 -2.70 -5.73
N PHE A 107 0.81 -1.56 -5.27
CA PHE A 107 1.59 -0.33 -5.14
C PHE A 107 1.13 0.51 -3.94
N ILE A 108 2.01 1.38 -3.45
CA ILE A 108 1.65 2.39 -2.46
C ILE A 108 0.80 3.43 -3.18
N SER A 109 -0.44 3.61 -2.74
CA SER A 109 -1.37 4.53 -3.37
C SER A 109 -1.52 5.81 -2.55
N GLU A 110 -1.91 6.88 -3.22
CA GLU A 110 -2.35 8.10 -2.55
C GLU A 110 -3.70 7.86 -1.86
N ARG A 111 -4.03 8.71 -0.89
CA ARG A 111 -5.34 8.65 -0.22
C ARG A 111 -6.41 9.29 -1.07
N ASP A 112 -7.60 8.69 -1.06
CA ASP A 112 -8.76 9.32 -1.67
C ASP A 112 -9.25 10.49 -0.79
N PRO A 113 -9.75 11.58 -1.39
CA PRO A 113 -9.85 11.83 -2.82
C PRO A 113 -8.49 12.21 -3.45
N ILE A 114 -8.18 11.62 -4.60
CA ILE A 114 -6.99 11.98 -5.38
C ILE A 114 -7.30 13.15 -6.32
N LYS A 115 -6.31 14.02 -6.54
CA LYS A 115 -6.44 15.20 -7.39
C LYS A 115 -6.00 14.93 -8.82
N ASN A 116 -6.70 15.54 -9.77
CA ASN A 116 -6.20 15.66 -11.12
C ASN A 116 -5.05 16.67 -11.17
N VAL A 117 -4.06 16.41 -12.02
CA VAL A 117 -2.85 17.25 -12.14
C VAL A 117 -3.11 18.57 -12.87
N LYS A 118 -4.11 18.62 -13.76
CA LYS A 118 -4.34 19.74 -14.69
C LYS A 118 -5.61 20.54 -14.41
N VAL A 119 -6.61 19.90 -13.83
CA VAL A 119 -7.92 20.51 -13.55
C VAL A 119 -8.27 20.35 -12.08
N ASP A 120 -9.08 21.25 -11.54
CA ASP A 120 -9.56 21.17 -10.16
C ASP A 120 -10.69 20.13 -10.04
N ALA A 121 -10.31 18.87 -10.22
CA ALA A 121 -11.21 17.72 -10.12
C ALA A 121 -10.62 16.68 -9.16
N THR A 122 -11.51 15.99 -8.46
CA THR A 122 -11.17 14.90 -7.55
C THR A 122 -11.80 13.60 -7.99
N SER A 123 -11.15 12.48 -7.65
CA SER A 123 -11.66 11.13 -7.92
C SER A 123 -11.12 10.14 -6.88
N THR A 124 -11.37 8.84 -7.11
CA THR A 124 -10.78 7.77 -6.31
C THR A 124 -9.80 6.93 -7.13
N VAL A 125 -8.83 6.30 -6.47
CA VAL A 125 -7.84 5.43 -7.13
C VAL A 125 -8.52 4.32 -7.94
N ILE A 126 -9.57 3.69 -7.40
CA ILE A 126 -10.33 2.65 -8.09
C ILE A 126 -11.03 3.19 -9.35
N ALA A 127 -11.67 4.36 -9.27
CA ALA A 127 -12.41 4.93 -10.40
C ALA A 127 -11.49 5.27 -11.57
N VAL A 128 -10.36 5.94 -11.30
CA VAL A 128 -9.40 6.29 -12.37
C VAL A 128 -8.70 5.06 -12.93
N SER A 129 -8.43 4.05 -12.11
CA SER A 129 -7.88 2.76 -12.56
C SER A 129 -8.87 2.03 -13.47
N GLN A 130 -10.17 2.08 -13.15
CA GLN A 130 -11.25 1.50 -13.95
C GLN A 130 -11.43 2.21 -15.29
N ILE A 131 -11.32 3.54 -15.31
CA ILE A 131 -11.29 4.31 -16.56
C ILE A 131 -10.09 3.90 -17.41
N GLY A 132 -8.92 3.76 -16.79
CA GLY A 132 -7.72 3.27 -17.44
C GLY A 132 -7.93 1.90 -18.09
N LEU A 133 -8.48 0.94 -17.33
CA LEU A 133 -8.80 -0.40 -17.82
C LEU A 133 -9.72 -0.36 -19.04
N LYS A 134 -10.81 0.40 -18.98
CA LYS A 134 -11.75 0.58 -20.09
C LYS A 134 -11.10 1.26 -21.30
N GLY A 135 -10.12 2.14 -21.08
CA GLY A 135 -9.29 2.75 -22.12
C GLY A 135 -8.21 1.84 -22.70
N GLY A 136 -8.14 0.57 -22.28
CA GLY A 136 -7.18 -0.41 -22.80
C GLY A 136 -5.74 -0.18 -22.32
N ILE A 137 -5.52 0.66 -21.31
CA ILE A 137 -4.16 1.09 -20.97
C ILE A 137 -3.29 -0.05 -20.41
N PHE A 138 -3.90 -1.11 -19.88
CA PHE A 138 -3.22 -2.29 -19.33
C PHE A 138 -2.88 -3.35 -20.40
N GLN A 139 -3.07 -3.04 -21.70
CA GLN A 139 -2.73 -3.92 -22.82
C GLN A 139 -1.92 -3.21 -23.91
N TYR A 140 -1.03 -2.30 -23.51
CA TYR A 140 -0.36 -1.39 -24.45
C TYR A 140 0.71 -2.03 -25.35
N THR A 141 1.12 -3.27 -25.10
CA THR A 141 2.21 -3.90 -25.86
C THR A 141 1.70 -5.08 -26.69
N ASN A 142 2.28 -5.26 -27.88
CA ASN A 142 1.92 -6.37 -28.78
C ASN A 142 2.09 -7.74 -28.12
N ALA A 143 3.05 -7.90 -27.22
CA ALA A 143 3.26 -9.14 -26.49
C ALA A 143 2.08 -9.51 -25.58
N LEU A 144 1.39 -8.52 -24.99
CA LEU A 144 0.23 -8.75 -24.12
C LEU A 144 -1.03 -9.16 -24.91
N LYS A 145 -1.03 -9.11 -26.25
CA LYS A 145 -2.16 -9.57 -27.06
C LYS A 145 -2.51 -11.04 -26.82
N VAL A 146 -1.53 -11.83 -26.40
CA VAL A 146 -1.73 -13.23 -25.99
C VAL A 146 -2.75 -13.36 -24.85
N LEU A 147 -3.00 -12.30 -24.08
CA LEU A 147 -3.98 -12.29 -22.99
C LEU A 147 -5.42 -12.04 -23.48
N GLY A 148 -5.66 -11.77 -24.77
CA GLY A 148 -7.00 -11.49 -25.27
C GLY A 148 -7.52 -10.13 -24.81
N LYS A 149 -8.80 -9.99 -24.44
CA LYS A 149 -9.36 -8.78 -23.83
C LYS A 149 -9.47 -8.96 -22.31
N PRO A 150 -9.27 -7.92 -21.49
CA PRO A 150 -9.48 -8.03 -20.06
C PRO A 150 -10.98 -8.11 -19.73
N SER A 151 -11.29 -8.52 -18.51
CA SER A 151 -12.60 -8.31 -17.90
C SER A 151 -12.97 -6.83 -17.89
N ASN A 152 -14.29 -6.54 -17.87
CA ASN A 152 -14.79 -5.17 -17.80
C ASN A 152 -14.59 -4.53 -16.42
N GLU A 153 -14.39 -5.35 -15.40
CA GLU A 153 -14.24 -4.94 -14.00
C GLU A 153 -12.83 -5.27 -13.52
N LEU A 154 -12.25 -4.34 -12.76
CA LEU A 154 -11.03 -4.57 -12.00
C LEU A 154 -11.38 -5.01 -10.59
N ILE A 155 -10.60 -5.94 -10.04
CA ILE A 155 -10.68 -6.29 -8.62
C ILE A 155 -9.74 -5.34 -7.87
N PHE A 156 -10.23 -4.77 -6.77
CA PHE A 156 -9.51 -3.78 -5.98
C PHE A 156 -9.44 -4.22 -4.52
N ASP A 157 -8.22 -4.42 -4.03
CA ASP A 157 -7.96 -4.66 -2.61
C ASP A 157 -7.14 -3.51 -2.04
N GLU A 158 -7.39 -3.16 -0.79
CA GLU A 158 -6.59 -2.18 -0.06
C GLU A 158 -6.23 -2.66 1.34
N ALA A 159 -5.09 -2.19 1.83
CA ALA A 159 -4.62 -2.43 3.18
C ALA A 159 -3.74 -1.27 3.65
N PHE A 160 -3.72 -1.06 4.96
CA PHE A 160 -2.95 0.01 5.60
C PHE A 160 -1.83 -0.58 6.45
N PHE A 161 -0.62 -0.02 6.31
CA PHE A 161 0.56 -0.52 6.98
C PHE A 161 1.28 0.59 7.76
N CYS A 162 1.79 0.21 8.92
CA CYS A 162 2.66 1.05 9.74
C CYS A 162 4.12 0.65 9.58
N TYR A 163 5.01 1.63 9.76
CA TYR A 163 6.44 1.37 9.83
C TYR A 163 6.80 0.64 11.12
N LYS A 164 7.96 -0.01 11.12
CA LYS A 164 8.48 -0.76 12.27
C LYS A 164 8.48 0.12 13.52
N GLY A 165 7.93 -0.41 14.63
CA GLY A 165 7.81 0.31 15.90
C GLY A 165 6.57 1.20 15.99
N ALA A 166 5.62 1.06 15.08
CA ALA A 166 4.30 1.67 15.18
C ALA A 166 3.20 0.61 14.96
N VAL A 167 2.06 0.82 15.63
CA VAL A 167 0.88 -0.04 15.55
C VAL A 167 -0.23 0.66 14.79
N LEU A 168 -0.99 -0.12 14.01
CA LEU A 168 -2.16 0.38 13.28
C LEU A 168 -3.28 0.66 14.29
N VAL A 169 -3.78 1.88 14.26
CA VAL A 169 -4.90 2.36 15.08
C VAL A 169 -5.96 2.98 14.15
N ASP A 170 -7.22 2.89 14.54
CA ASP A 170 -8.38 3.38 13.75
C ASP A 170 -8.48 2.81 12.32
N GLY A 171 -7.72 1.75 12.00
CA GLY A 171 -7.70 1.11 10.68
C GLY A 171 -6.83 1.83 9.63
N ASP A 172 -6.49 3.10 9.81
CA ASP A 172 -5.77 3.89 8.81
C ASP A 172 -4.70 4.84 9.38
N LYS A 173 -4.42 4.78 10.69
CA LYS A 173 -3.39 5.60 11.34
C LYS A 173 -2.37 4.72 12.02
N CYS A 174 -1.21 5.29 12.27
CA CYS A 174 -0.11 4.65 12.98
C CYS A 174 0.20 5.43 14.25
N ARG A 175 0.36 4.70 15.34
CA ARG A 175 0.79 5.22 16.63
C ARG A 175 2.13 4.60 16.99
N LYS A 176 3.10 5.39 17.45
CA LYS A 176 4.38 4.85 17.89
C LYS A 176 4.14 3.92 19.07
N GLU A 177 4.68 2.72 18.99
CA GLU A 177 4.66 1.80 20.11
C GLU A 177 5.64 2.34 21.15
N ILE A 178 5.11 3.00 22.19
CA ILE A 178 5.91 3.29 23.38
C ILE A 178 6.17 1.93 24.01
N ARG A 179 7.35 1.36 23.73
CA ARG A 179 7.88 0.30 24.57
C ARG A 179 8.06 0.92 25.95
N VAL A 180 7.06 0.77 26.82
CA VAL A 180 7.31 0.81 28.25
C VAL A 180 8.32 -0.32 28.47
N LEU A 181 9.59 0.03 28.61
CA LEU A 181 10.57 -0.87 29.18
C LEU A 181 9.94 -1.30 30.50
N ARG A 182 9.45 -2.54 30.54
CA ARG A 182 9.00 -3.14 31.78
C ARG A 182 10.23 -3.11 32.68
N ASP A 183 10.23 -2.27 33.70
CA ASP A 183 11.16 -2.35 34.83
C ASP A 183 10.94 -3.63 35.66
N ASP A 184 10.23 -4.62 35.10
CA ASP A 184 10.20 -5.97 35.67
C ASP A 184 11.58 -6.59 35.45
N PRO A 185 12.31 -6.93 36.53
CA PRO A 185 13.61 -7.55 36.40
C PRO A 185 13.50 -8.80 35.55
N ILE A 186 14.52 -9.04 34.72
CA ILE A 186 14.66 -10.29 33.96
C ILE A 186 14.57 -11.43 34.97
N ARG A 187 13.42 -12.12 35.00
CA ARG A 187 13.26 -13.33 35.78
C ARG A 187 14.05 -14.39 35.02
N GLU A 188 15.27 -14.68 35.49
CA GLU A 188 16.07 -15.78 34.98
C GLU A 188 15.18 -17.02 34.92
N ARG A 189 14.98 -17.56 33.71
CA ARG A 189 14.29 -18.85 33.57
C ARG A 189 15.17 -19.89 34.25
N GLU A 190 14.57 -20.72 35.09
CA GLU A 190 15.24 -21.87 35.67
C GLU A 190 15.93 -22.67 34.55
N PRO A 191 17.19 -23.10 34.76
CA PRO A 191 17.92 -23.85 33.76
C PRO A 191 17.15 -25.12 33.39
N ILE A 192 17.08 -25.39 32.09
CA ILE A 192 16.49 -26.60 31.55
C ILE A 192 17.32 -27.78 32.07
N GLU A 193 16.73 -28.69 32.84
CA GLU A 193 17.38 -29.96 33.21
C GLU A 193 17.67 -30.76 31.94
N ILE A 194 18.95 -30.89 31.61
CA ILE A 194 19.43 -31.55 30.37
C ILE A 194 19.31 -33.09 30.47
N ASP A 195 18.94 -33.63 31.63
CA ASP A 195 18.87 -35.07 31.89
C ASP A 195 17.74 -35.80 31.14
N ARG A 196 16.91 -35.10 30.37
CA ARG A 196 15.86 -35.70 29.53
C ARG A 196 16.10 -35.61 28.03
N LEU A 197 17.27 -35.15 27.58
CA LEU A 197 17.60 -35.00 26.15
C LEU A 197 18.51 -36.10 25.57
N ILE A 198 18.87 -37.12 26.35
CA ILE A 198 19.59 -38.31 25.86
C ILE A 198 18.71 -39.55 26.03
N ALA A 199 17.59 -39.58 25.30
CA ALA A 199 16.88 -40.81 24.95
C ALA A 199 15.84 -40.49 23.89
N LEU A 200 16.26 -40.42 22.63
CA LEU A 200 15.48 -40.74 21.42
C LEU A 200 16.40 -40.67 20.19
#